data_AF-Q970J7-F1
#
_entry.id   AF-Q970J7-F1
#
_cell.length_a   1.000
_cell.length_b   1.000
_cell.length_c   1.000
_cell.angle_alpha   90.00
_cell.angle_beta   90.00
_cell.angle_gamma   90.00
#
_symmetry.space_group_name_H-M   'P 1'
#
loop_
_entity.id
_entity.type
_entity.pdbx_description
1 polymer ?
#
loop_
_entity_poly.entity_id
_entity_poly.type
_entity_poly.pdbx_seq_one_letter_code
_entity_poly.pdbx_strand_id
1 'polypeptide(L)'
;MTRVEIVKNLMEHILALGLEIELVVLDAGFYSVDVINYLSRFNYIIAVPVEKVGKHRNFDGEYTVKSSGKKATFWLIVHHGREKKYLAKGTNLDVNRSIVIK
;
A
#
# COMPACT_ATOMS: atom_id res chain seq x y z
N MET A 1 -17.45 -11.06 4.66
CA MET A 1 -15.99 -11.06 4.89
C MET A 1 -15.44 -9.69 4.54
N THR A 2 -14.75 -9.04 5.48
CA THR A 2 -14.12 -7.72 5.27
C THR A 2 -12.83 -7.86 4.46
N ARG A 3 -12.35 -6.75 3.86
CA ARG A 3 -11.06 -6.74 3.14
C ARG A 3 -9.90 -7.21 4.02
N VAL A 4 -9.89 -6.78 5.29
CA VAL A 4 -8.85 -7.18 6.23
C VAL A 4 -8.94 -8.66 6.60
N GLU A 5 -10.14 -9.24 6.70
CA GLU A 5 -10.31 -10.70 6.89
C GLU A 5 -9.80 -11.50 5.70
N ILE A 6 -10.07 -11.05 4.46
CA ILE A 6 -9.54 -11.69 3.24
C ILE A 6 -8.01 -11.75 3.30
N VAL A 7 -7.36 -10.61 3.58
CA VAL A 7 -5.90 -10.55 3.64
C VAL A 7 -5.37 -11.40 4.80
N LYS A 8 -5.97 -11.32 5.99
CA LYS A 8 -5.57 -12.12 7.16
C LYS A 8 -5.58 -13.61 6.86
N ASN A 9 -6.69 -14.12 6.33
CA ASN A 9 -6.84 -15.55 6.05
C ASN A 9 -5.80 -16.04 5.03
N LEU A 10 -5.50 -15.24 3.99
CA LEU A 10 -4.48 -15.59 3.02
C LEU A 10 -3.09 -15.66 3.65
N MET A 11 -2.73 -14.66 4.45
CA MET A 11 -1.41 -14.60 5.10
C MET A 11 -1.23 -15.74 6.10
N GLU A 12 -2.27 -16.04 6.89
CA GLU A 12 -2.27 -17.16 7.83
C GLU A 12 -2.08 -18.51 7.12
N HIS A 13 -2.74 -18.73 5.98
CA HIS A 13 -2.52 -19.94 5.18
C HIS A 13 -1.09 -20.03 4.64
N ILE A 14 -0.51 -18.94 4.13
CA ILE A 14 0.87 -18.93 3.62
C ILE A 14 1.86 -19.27 4.76
N LEU A 15 1.69 -18.66 5.93
CA LEU A 15 2.53 -18.93 7.10
C LEU A 15 2.37 -20.37 7.61
N ALA A 16 1.15 -20.93 7.58
CA ALA A 16 0.89 -22.32 7.96
C ALA A 16 1.58 -23.33 7.04
N LEU A 17 1.88 -22.94 5.79
CA LEU A 17 2.70 -23.74 4.87
C LEU A 17 4.21 -23.65 5.17
N GLY A 18 4.62 -22.86 6.17
CA GLY A 18 6.01 -22.63 6.51
C GLY A 18 6.74 -21.72 5.52
N LEU A 19 6.00 -20.97 4.70
CA LEU A 19 6.56 -20.05 3.71
C LEU A 19 6.84 -18.68 4.34
N GLU A 20 7.98 -18.10 4.00
CA GLU A 20 8.31 -16.72 4.35
C GLU A 20 7.67 -15.74 3.35
N ILE A 21 7.23 -14.58 3.86
CA ILE A 21 6.61 -13.54 3.04
C ILE A 21 7.58 -12.37 2.89
N GLU A 22 8.20 -12.29 1.71
CA GLU A 22 9.17 -11.22 1.41
C GLU A 22 8.50 -9.90 1.00
N LEU A 23 7.39 -9.97 0.26
CA LEU A 23 6.71 -8.80 -0.30
C LEU A 23 5.23 -9.06 -0.51
N VAL A 24 4.39 -8.11 -0.10
CA VAL A 24 2.96 -8.08 -0.41
C VAL A 24 2.67 -6.99 -1.44
N VAL A 25 2.08 -7.36 -2.58
CA VAL A 25 1.60 -6.41 -3.60
C VAL A 25 0.08 -6.34 -3.56
N LEU A 26 -0.48 -5.18 -3.22
CA LEU A 26 -1.93 -4.98 -3.18
C LEU A 26 -2.45 -4.16 -4.34
N ASP A 27 -3.59 -4.60 -4.86
CA ASP A 27 -4.44 -3.82 -5.74
C ASP A 27 -5.12 -2.64 -5.01
N ALA A 28 -5.46 -1.61 -5.78
CA ALA A 28 -6.17 -0.42 -5.34
C ALA A 28 -7.49 -0.71 -4.60
N GLY A 29 -8.19 -1.79 -4.94
CA GLY A 29 -9.41 -2.24 -4.27
C GLY A 29 -9.22 -2.64 -2.80
N PHE A 30 -7.98 -2.86 -2.37
CA PHE A 30 -7.60 -3.21 -0.99
C PHE A 30 -7.02 -2.02 -0.20
N TYR A 31 -6.95 -0.82 -0.81
CA TYR A 31 -6.50 0.40 -0.14
C TYR A 31 -7.47 0.81 0.98
N SER A 32 -7.11 0.48 2.23
CA SER A 32 -7.86 0.85 3.44
C SER A 32 -6.94 0.92 4.65
N VAL A 33 -7.28 1.77 5.62
CA VAL A 33 -6.51 1.95 6.86
C VAL A 33 -6.30 0.62 7.58
N ASP A 34 -7.34 -0.21 7.67
CA ASP A 34 -7.28 -1.49 8.38
C ASP A 34 -6.37 -2.51 7.70
N VAL A 35 -6.39 -2.59 6.37
CA VAL A 35 -5.50 -3.48 5.61
C VAL A 35 -4.05 -3.01 5.73
N ILE A 36 -3.80 -1.71 5.59
CA ILE A 36 -2.44 -1.15 5.70
C ILE A 36 -1.86 -1.38 7.09
N ASN A 37 -2.66 -1.14 8.14
CA ASN A 37 -2.23 -1.37 9.53
C ASN A 37 -1.99 -2.85 9.84
N TYR A 38 -2.72 -3.77 9.19
CA TYR A 38 -2.44 -5.19 9.33
C TYR A 38 -1.12 -5.57 8.63
N LEU A 39 -0.93 -5.07 7.41
CA LEU A 39 0.24 -5.38 6.58
C LEU A 39 1.51 -4.65 6.99
N SER A 40 1.46 -3.64 7.85
CA SER A 40 2.66 -2.93 8.33
C SER A 40 3.64 -3.83 9.10
N ARG A 41 3.22 -5.04 9.46
CA ARG A 41 4.06 -6.11 10.01
C ARG A 41 4.98 -6.77 8.99
N PHE A 42 4.71 -6.56 7.70
CA PHE A 42 5.40 -7.12 6.55
C PHE A 42 5.85 -6.01 5.61
N ASN A 43 6.76 -6.32 4.71
CA ASN A 43 7.10 -5.42 3.61
C ASN A 43 5.98 -5.43 2.56
N TYR A 44 5.56 -4.24 2.10
CA TYR A 44 4.50 -4.13 1.10
C TYR A 44 4.72 -3.03 0.07
N ILE A 45 4.10 -3.22 -1.08
CA ILE A 45 3.83 -2.19 -2.09
C ILE A 45 2.33 -2.21 -2.38
N ILE A 46 1.69 -1.05 -2.39
CA ILE A 46 0.28 -0.91 -2.71
C ILE A 46 0.08 0.02 -3.90
N ALA A 47 -0.77 -0.38 -4.84
CA ALA A 47 -1.34 0.57 -5.79
C ALA A 47 -2.41 1.39 -5.07
N VAL A 48 -2.35 2.71 -5.21
CA VAL A 48 -3.28 3.64 -4.55
C VAL A 48 -3.99 4.45 -5.63
N PRO A 49 -5.34 4.56 -5.59
CA PRO A 49 -6.04 5.51 -6.47
C PRO A 49 -5.63 6.93 -6.11
N VAL A 50 -5.19 7.72 -7.08
CA VAL A 50 -4.80 9.12 -6.83
C VAL A 50 -5.95 9.96 -6.27
N GLU A 51 -7.18 9.69 -6.71
CA GLU A 51 -8.39 10.32 -6.17
C GLU A 51 -8.54 10.10 -4.66
N LYS A 52 -8.05 8.96 -4.14
CA LYS A 52 -8.14 8.63 -2.71
C LYS A 52 -7.05 9.31 -1.87
N VAL A 53 -5.94 9.70 -2.48
CA VAL A 53 -4.84 10.37 -1.75
C VAL A 53 -4.90 11.89 -1.80
N GLY A 54 -5.67 12.47 -2.73
CA GLY A 54 -5.83 13.92 -2.86
C GLY A 54 -4.55 14.65 -3.26
N LYS A 55 -3.58 13.92 -3.82
CA LYS A 55 -2.29 14.45 -4.31
C LYS A 55 -2.31 14.49 -5.83
N HIS A 56 -2.66 15.65 -6.39
CA HIS A 56 -2.79 15.87 -7.84
C HIS A 56 -1.53 16.50 -8.48
N ARG A 57 -0.37 16.25 -7.87
CA ARG A 57 0.95 16.70 -8.33
C ARG A 57 1.95 15.61 -8.00
N ASN A 58 3.15 15.71 -8.57
CA ASN A 58 4.27 14.87 -8.13
C ASN A 58 4.44 14.99 -6.61
N PHE A 59 4.48 13.85 -5.94
CA PHE A 59 4.62 13.75 -4.49
C PHE A 59 5.52 12.56 -4.18
N ASP A 60 6.43 12.75 -3.24
CA ASP A 60 7.35 11.71 -2.77
C ASP A 60 7.63 12.01 -1.30
N GLY A 61 7.00 11.26 -0.40
CA GLY A 61 7.08 11.56 1.03
C GLY A 61 6.18 10.73 1.91
N GLU A 62 6.33 10.92 3.22
CA GLU A 62 5.47 10.31 4.22
C GLU A 62 4.01 10.81 4.06
N TYR A 63 3.07 9.88 4.07
CA TYR A 63 1.66 10.13 3.91
C TYR A 63 0.86 9.39 4.98
N THR A 64 -0.09 10.10 5.59
CA THR A 64 -0.98 9.54 6.61
C THR A 64 -2.42 9.57 6.12
N VAL A 65 -3.02 8.39 6.00
CA VAL A 65 -4.45 8.22 5.75
C VAL A 65 -5.19 8.05 7.08
N LYS A 66 -6.37 8.67 7.20
CA LYS A 66 -7.24 8.58 8.39
C LYS A 66 -8.63 8.10 7.98
N SER A 67 -9.23 7.22 8.78
CA SER A 67 -10.60 6.74 8.58
C SER A 67 -11.19 6.30 9.91
N SER A 68 -12.36 6.80 10.29
CA SER A 68 -13.11 6.40 11.49
C SER A 68 -12.26 6.30 12.77
N GLY A 69 -11.46 7.34 13.07
CA GLY A 69 -10.57 7.39 14.24
C GLY A 69 -9.28 6.59 14.12
N LYS A 70 -9.10 5.78 13.07
CA LYS A 70 -7.88 5.04 12.77
C LYS A 70 -6.98 5.84 11.84
N LYS A 71 -5.67 5.59 11.92
CA LYS A 71 -4.66 6.16 11.02
C LYS A 71 -3.69 5.08 10.54
N ALA A 72 -3.16 5.25 9.33
CA ALA A 72 -2.04 4.49 8.81
C ALA A 72 -1.07 5.45 8.12
N THR A 73 0.23 5.27 8.36
CA THR A 73 1.29 6.12 7.82
C THR A 73 2.24 5.27 7.00
N PHE A 74 2.57 5.73 5.80
CA PHE A 74 3.42 5.04 4.85
C PHE A 74 4.03 6.02 3.85
N TRP A 75 5.06 5.59 3.14
CA TRP A 75 5.68 6.40 2.10
C TRP A 75 4.84 6.36 0.82
N LEU A 76 4.42 7.52 0.33
CA LEU A 76 3.61 7.65 -0.87
C LEU A 76 4.41 8.32 -1.98
N ILE A 77 4.38 7.71 -3.15
CA ILE A 77 4.95 8.23 -4.39
C ILE A 77 3.82 8.43 -5.38
N VAL A 78 3.73 9.62 -5.95
CA VAL A 78 2.78 10.01 -7.01
C VAL A 78 3.58 10.60 -8.15
N HIS A 79 3.43 10.01 -9.34
CA HIS A 79 4.06 10.52 -10.57
C HIS A 79 3.00 10.95 -11.58
N HIS A 80 3.15 12.17 -12.10
CA HIS A 80 2.45 12.65 -13.29
C HIS A 80 3.23 12.28 -14.55
N GLY A 81 2.76 11.26 -15.27
CA GLY A 81 3.25 10.92 -16.61
C GLY A 81 2.67 11.82 -17.71
N ARG A 82 3.34 11.85 -18.88
CA ARG A 82 2.87 12.56 -20.10
C ARG A 82 1.56 11.98 -20.67
N GLU A 83 1.32 10.69 -20.45
CA GLU A 83 0.06 10.03 -20.76
C GLU A 83 -0.68 9.75 -19.45
N LYS A 84 -1.84 10.41 -19.30
CA LYS A 84 -2.72 10.43 -18.13
C LYS A 84 -2.94 9.05 -17.48
N LYS A 85 -2.07 8.60 -16.59
CA LYS A 85 -2.40 7.60 -15.57
C LYS A 85 -1.78 8.01 -14.25
N TYR A 86 -2.63 8.61 -13.44
CA TYR A 86 -2.41 8.93 -12.05
C TYR A 86 -2.12 7.66 -11.27
N LEU A 87 -0.85 7.26 -11.20
CA LEU A 87 -0.40 6.10 -10.43
C LEU A 87 0.19 6.61 -9.11
N ALA A 88 -0.51 6.34 -8.00
CA ALA A 88 0.07 6.47 -6.68
C ALA A 88 0.50 5.08 -6.21
N LYS A 89 1.72 4.99 -5.67
CA LYS A 89 2.23 3.76 -5.04
C LYS A 89 2.55 4.09 -3.58
N GLY A 90 2.11 3.23 -2.67
CA GLY A 90 2.42 3.31 -1.25
C GLY A 90 3.34 2.17 -0.81
N THR A 91 4.22 2.40 0.16
CA THR A 91 5.08 1.36 0.71
C THR A 91 5.54 1.68 2.13
N ASN A 92 5.86 0.67 2.92
CA ASN A 92 6.59 0.80 4.19
C ASN A 92 8.06 0.39 4.08
N LEU A 93 8.52 0.03 2.89
CA LEU A 93 9.92 -0.29 2.64
C LEU A 93 10.77 0.97 2.80
N ASP A 94 11.96 0.82 3.38
CA ASP A 94 13.03 1.80 3.28
C ASP A 94 13.74 1.62 1.93
N VAL A 95 12.99 1.82 0.84
CA VAL A 95 13.39 1.37 -0.51
C VAL A 95 14.36 2.34 -1.17
N ASN A 96 15.39 1.75 -1.78
CA ASN A 96 16.09 2.37 -2.90
C ASN A 96 15.06 2.67 -4.01
N ARG A 97 14.82 3.97 -4.25
CA ARG A 97 13.70 4.55 -4.99
C ARG A 97 13.51 4.00 -6.41
N SER A 98 14.51 3.33 -6.96
CA SER A 98 14.50 2.68 -8.27
C SER A 98 13.56 1.46 -8.39
N ILE A 99 13.25 0.77 -7.28
CA ILE A 99 12.40 -0.44 -7.28
C ILE A 99 10.92 -0.09 -7.39
N VAL A 100 10.49 1.02 -6.77
CA VAL A 100 9.08 1.44 -6.76
C VAL A 100 8.68 2.13 -8.07
N ILE A 101 9.65 2.70 -8.80
CA ILE A 101 9.40 3.50 -10.02
C ILE A 101 9.35 2.64 -11.29
N LYS A 102 9.85 1.39 -11.27
CA LYS A 102 9.67 0.46 -12.40
C LYS A 102 8.22 0.04 -12.61
#